data_AF-A0AAW9KFN9-F1
#
_entry.id   AF-A0AAW9KFN9-F1
#
_cell.length_a   1.000
_cell.length_b   1.000
_cell.length_c   1.000
_cell.angle_alpha   90.00
_cell.angle_beta   90.00
_cell.angle_gamma   90.00
#
_symmetry.space_group_name_H-M   'P 1'
#
loop_
_entity.id
_entity.type
_entity.pdbx_description
1 polymer ?
#
loop_
_entity_poly.entity_id
_entity_poly.type
_entity_poly.pdbx_seq_one_letter_code
_entity_poly.pdbx_strand_id
1 'polypeptide(L)' 'MLVIKNLEKSYGKFKALNGLNLEIEKGEIFGFIGPNGAGKST' A
#
# COMPACT_ATOMS: atom_id res chain seq x y z
N MET A 1 -12.88 10.19 -2.74
CA MET A 1 -11.47 10.48 -2.98
C MET A 1 -10.67 10.18 -1.72
N LEU A 2 -9.88 9.11 -1.75
CA LEU A 2 -8.90 8.75 -0.74
C LEU A 2 -7.52 8.92 -1.37
N VAL A 3 -6.60 9.57 -0.66
CA VAL A 3 -5.26 9.89 -1.17
C VAL A 3 -4.23 9.45 -0.14
N ILE A 4 -3.29 8.60 -0.57
CA ILE A 4 -2.12 8.15 0.18
C ILE A 4 -0.90 8.69 -0.55
N LYS A 5 0.01 9.33 0.18
CA LYS A 5 1.26 9.84 -0.38
C LYS A 5 2.45 9.31 0.40
N ASN A 6 3.45 8.81 -0.33
CA ASN A 6 4.73 8.34 0.16
C ASN A 6 4.62 7.40 1.38
N LEU A 7 3.67 6.46 1.37
CA LEU A 7 3.50 5.53 2.46
C LEU A 7 4.70 4.56 2.52
N GLU A 8 5.36 4.56 3.67
CA GLU A 8 6.44 3.64 3.99
C GLU A 8 6.05 2.75 5.17
N LYS A 9 6.45 1.49 5.11
CA LYS A 9 6.22 0.53 6.19
C LYS A 9 7.36 -0.45 6.23
N SER A 10 7.90 -0.67 7.43
CA SER A 10 8.93 -1.66 7.69
C SER A 10 8.55 -2.57 8.84
N TYR A 11 8.99 -3.82 8.75
CA TYR A 11 8.91 -4.86 9.77
C TYR A 11 10.32 -5.29 10.12
N GLY A 12 10.87 -4.73 11.19
CA GLY A 12 12.29 -4.90 11.52
C GLY A 12 13.17 -4.42 10.36
N LYS A 13 13.97 -5.34 9.80
CA LYS A 13 14.85 -5.05 8.65
C LYS A 13 14.14 -5.13 7.28
N PHE A 14 12.91 -5.63 7.23
CA PHE A 14 12.18 -5.83 5.99
C PHE A 14 11.32 -4.61 5.65
N LYS A 15 11.56 -3.98 4.49
CA LYS A 15 10.76 -2.84 4.00
C LYS A 15 9.57 -3.37 3.20
N ALA A 16 8.38 -3.33 3.79
CA ALA A 16 7.14 -3.81 3.20
C ALA A 16 6.55 -2.80 2.20
N LEU A 17 6.60 -1.50 2.51
CA LEU A 17 6.18 -0.42 1.62
C LEU A 17 7.30 0.62 1.52
N ASN A 18 7.56 1.10 0.31
CA ASN A 18 8.63 2.06 0.01
C ASN A 18 8.10 3.20 -0.86
N GLY A 19 7.41 4.16 -0.24
CA GLY A 19 6.93 5.36 -0.91
C GLY A 19 5.69 5.10 -1.77
N LEU A 20 4.72 4.33 -1.27
CA LEU A 20 3.48 4.05 -2.00
C LEU A 20 2.62 5.33 -2.11
N ASN A 21 2.29 5.70 -3.34
CA ASN A 21 1.33 6.76 -3.68
C ASN A 21 0.08 6.11 -4.28
N LEU A 22 -1.10 6.44 -3.77
CA LEU A 22 -2.37 5.85 -4.19
C LEU A 22 -3.48 6.90 -4.13
N GLU A 23 -4.27 7.02 -5.20
CA GLU A 23 -5.50 7.80 -5.23
C GLU A 23 -6.64 6.87 -5.60
N ILE A 24 -7.74 6.92 -4.85
CA ILE A 24 -8.95 6.11 -5.08
C ILE A 24 -10.15 7.05 -5.11
N GLU A 25 -10.86 7.04 -6.23
CA GLU A 25 -12.06 7.84 -6.41
C GLU A 25 -13.31 7.19 -5.80
N LYS A 26 -14.34 8.01 -5.61
CA LYS A 26 -15.61 7.50 -5.05
C LYS A 26 -16.26 6.52 -6.03
N GLY A 27 -16.51 5.30 -5.57
CA GLY A 27 -17.15 4.25 -6.36
C GLY A 27 -16.17 3.29 -7.04
N GLU A 28 -14.86 3.52 -6.91
CA GLU A 28 -13.84 2.58 -7.38
C GLU A 28 -13.63 1.44 -6.38
N ILE A 29 -13.40 0.24 -6.92
CA ILE A 29 -12.99 -0.94 -6.14
C ILE A 29 -11.52 -1.16 -6.39
N PHE A 30 -10.73 -1.16 -5.31
CA PHE A 30 -9.29 -1.37 -5.36
C PHE A 30 -8.91 -2.62 -4.57
N GLY A 31 -7.95 -3.40 -5.08
CA GLY A 31 -7.46 -4.62 -4.44
C GLY A 31 -5.95 -4.79 -4.59
N PHE A 32 -5.29 -5.24 -3.52
CA PHE A 32 -3.85 -5.52 -3.52
C PHE A 32 -3.60 -6.99 -3.88
N ILE A 33 -2.74 -7.24 -4.88
CA ILE A 33 -2.32 -8.58 -5.31
C ILE A 33 -0.79 -8.67 -5.27
N GLY A 34 -0.26 -9.82 -4.83
CA GLY A 34 1.19 -10.03 -4.72
C GLY A 34 1.57 -11.13 -3.71
N PRO A 35 2.85 -11.52 -3.65
CA PRO A 35 3.33 -12.58 -2.76
C PRO A 35 3.20 -12.22 -1.27
N ASN A 36 3.31 -13.21 -0.38
CA ASN A 36 3.28 -12.97 1.07
C ASN A 36 4.40 -12.03 1.50
N GLY A 37 4.10 -11.12 2.42
CA GLY A 37 5.03 -10.08 2.85
C GLY A 37 5.06 -8.82 1.98
N ALA A 38 4.38 -8.77 0.83
CA ALA A 38 4.37 -7.59 -0.05
C ALA A 38 3.64 -6.33 0.49
N GLY A 39 3.20 -6.32 1.75
CA GLY A 39 2.48 -5.17 2.33
C GLY A 39 1.00 -5.08 1.92
N LYS A 40 0.34 -6.21 1.62
CA LYS A 40 -1.08 -6.22 1.21
C LYS A 40 -2.07 -6.08 2.37
N SER A 41 -1.72 -6.63 3.54
CA SER A 41 -2.57 -6.65 4.74
C SER A 41 -2.17 -5.55 5.74
N THR A 42 -1.30 -4.63 5.34
CA THR A 42 -0.65 -3.64 6.19
C THR A 42 -0.56 -2.33 5.45
#